data_AF-J2MRL5-F1
#
_entry.id   AF-J2MRL5-F1
#
_cell.length_a   1.000
_cell.length_b   1.000
_cell.length_c   1.000
_cell.angle_alpha   90.00
_cell.angle_beta   90.00
_cell.angle_gamma   90.00
#
_symmetry.space_group_name_H-M   'P 1'
#
loop_
_entity.id
_entity.type
_entity.pdbx_description
1 polymer ?
#
loop_
_entity_poly.entity_id
_entity_poly.type
_entity_poly.pdbx_seq_one_letter_code
_entity_poly.pdbx_strand_id
1 'polypeptide(L)'
;MHRMTCASFRVLADVLTDGGANVEALLKQFDSSEEVFANPKGVGLELVYKVMEEAVKRTGNPDIGLLAYTRAHPANLEVLGYAVMSSATLGTALQRLVDYHSLISNGFCMCLERKPRALRLIGFDISMEPSLTPRPFIDAGAAQTLGLVHWLLPKHKPQPLAASFTYPEPADTSWLERLLGSNLLFDAPYNSLTFSLDDCSIALPTADPALDVLHVEYARTRLNLLLNDSMTARVRRVLSERLAQGVPSDLDKIAQVVGVSARSLQRRLSNEDMHFSALQDEARLMLAHNFLRNSVRSVKYIGALLGFRDQSSFHKACMRWFGMTPGRYREES
;
A
#
# COMPACT_ATOMS: atom_id res chain seq x y z
N MET A 1 1.48 -10.33 11.66
CA MET A 1 0.11 -9.85 11.46
C MET A 1 0.21 -8.40 11.02
N HIS A 2 -0.50 -8.01 9.96
CA HIS A 2 -0.38 -6.67 9.39
C HIS A 2 -1.00 -5.60 10.29
N ARG A 3 -0.39 -4.40 10.30
CA ARG A 3 -0.72 -3.29 11.18
C ARG A 3 -0.62 -1.96 10.44
N MET A 4 -1.33 -0.96 10.96
CA MET A 4 -1.16 0.45 10.62
C MET A 4 -0.90 1.29 11.88
N THR A 5 -0.39 2.50 11.73
CA THR A 5 -0.15 3.38 12.88
C THR A 5 -1.47 3.82 13.51
N CYS A 6 -1.42 4.13 14.82
CA CYS A 6 -2.57 4.66 15.54
C CYS A 6 -3.07 5.98 14.94
N ALA A 7 -2.15 6.79 14.39
CA ALA A 7 -2.50 8.03 13.69
C ALA A 7 -3.34 7.74 12.44
N SER A 8 -2.91 6.82 11.57
CA SER A 8 -3.68 6.43 10.39
C SER A 8 -5.04 5.82 10.76
N PHE A 9 -5.10 4.97 11.79
CA PHE A 9 -6.37 4.42 12.24
C PHE A 9 -7.32 5.47 12.82
N ARG A 10 -6.80 6.49 13.54
CA ARG A 10 -7.62 7.59 14.06
C ARG A 10 -8.32 8.36 12.94
N VAL A 11 -7.66 8.55 11.81
CA VAL A 11 -8.27 9.20 10.64
C VAL A 11 -9.43 8.37 10.12
N LEU A 12 -9.28 7.04 10.03
CA LEU A 12 -10.37 6.15 9.63
C LEU A 12 -11.52 6.17 10.66
N ALA A 13 -11.21 6.19 11.96
CA ALA A 13 -12.21 6.31 13.01
C ALA A 13 -13.01 7.63 12.90
N ASP A 14 -12.34 8.75 12.62
CA ASP A 14 -13.00 10.04 12.39
C ASP A 14 -13.91 9.99 11.16
N VAL A 15 -13.45 9.37 10.07
CA VAL A 15 -14.23 9.14 8.84
C VAL A 15 -15.49 8.32 9.12
N LEU A 16 -15.39 7.25 9.88
CA LEU A 16 -16.54 6.43 10.28
C LEU A 16 -17.50 7.23 11.17
N THR A 17 -16.98 8.07 12.07
CA THR A 17 -17.77 8.93 12.95
C THR A 17 -18.53 9.99 12.15
N ASP A 18 -17.89 10.63 11.18
CA ASP A 18 -18.52 11.57 10.24
C ASP A 18 -19.63 10.90 9.42
N GLY A 19 -19.46 9.61 9.13
CA GLY A 19 -20.47 8.76 8.47
C GLY A 19 -21.59 8.26 9.39
N GLY A 20 -21.61 8.66 10.67
CA GLY A 20 -22.65 8.32 11.64
C GLY A 20 -22.40 7.04 12.45
N ALA A 21 -21.23 6.42 12.35
CA ALA A 21 -20.90 5.26 13.17
C ALA A 21 -20.43 5.67 14.58
N ASN A 22 -20.82 4.89 15.60
CA ASN A 22 -20.26 5.03 16.94
C ASN A 22 -19.02 4.14 17.08
N VAL A 23 -17.84 4.67 16.74
CA VAL A 23 -16.59 3.88 16.72
C VAL A 23 -16.20 3.37 18.12
N GLU A 24 -16.47 4.12 19.18
CA GLU A 24 -16.19 3.68 20.55
C GLU A 24 -16.99 2.41 20.89
N ALA A 25 -18.28 2.38 20.54
CA ALA A 25 -19.12 1.20 20.72
C ALA A 25 -18.65 0.01 19.87
N LEU A 26 -18.16 0.27 18.65
CA LEU A 26 -17.59 -0.77 17.78
C LEU A 26 -16.30 -1.36 18.35
N LEU A 27 -15.40 -0.53 18.89
CA LEU A 27 -14.17 -1.01 19.51
C LEU A 27 -14.47 -1.88 20.74
N LYS A 28 -15.40 -1.45 21.60
CA LYS A 28 -15.86 -2.23 22.76
C LYS A 28 -16.43 -3.61 22.37
N GLN A 29 -17.12 -3.70 21.23
CA GLN A 29 -17.67 -4.98 20.74
C GLN A 29 -16.59 -6.01 20.39
N PHE A 30 -15.40 -5.57 19.97
CA PHE A 30 -14.30 -6.45 19.57
C PHE A 30 -13.25 -6.60 20.70
N ASP A 31 -13.67 -6.50 21.96
CA ASP A 31 -12.82 -6.56 23.16
C ASP A 31 -11.59 -5.65 23.07
N SER A 32 -11.75 -4.51 22.40
CA SER A 32 -10.70 -3.54 22.14
C SER A 32 -10.99 -2.25 22.90
N SER A 33 -10.05 -1.80 23.74
CA SER A 33 -10.20 -0.58 24.56
C SER A 33 -9.80 0.69 23.79
N GLU A 34 -10.11 1.87 24.32
CA GLU A 34 -9.59 3.16 23.79
C GLU A 34 -8.06 3.21 23.76
N GLU A 35 -7.38 2.37 24.55
CA GLU A 35 -5.92 2.22 24.56
C GLU A 35 -5.37 1.67 23.23
N VAL A 36 -6.23 1.17 22.32
CA VAL A 36 -5.84 0.82 20.95
C VAL A 36 -5.11 1.97 20.27
N PHE A 37 -5.54 3.22 20.49
CA PHE A 37 -4.90 4.39 19.91
C PHE A 37 -3.59 4.80 20.61
N ALA A 38 -3.30 4.23 21.78
CA ALA A 38 -2.06 4.44 22.53
C ALA A 38 -1.02 3.33 22.30
N ASN A 39 -1.37 2.27 21.56
CA ASN A 39 -0.48 1.13 21.34
C ASN A 39 0.74 1.55 20.48
N PRO A 40 1.98 1.50 21.00
CA PRO A 40 3.16 1.91 20.25
C PRO A 40 3.46 1.00 19.04
N LYS A 41 2.87 -0.20 18.99
CA LYS A 41 2.97 -1.12 17.85
C LYS A 41 1.94 -0.82 16.76
N GLY A 42 1.08 0.17 16.92
CA GLY A 42 -0.03 0.45 15.99
C GLY A 42 -1.23 -0.46 16.21
N VAL A 43 -2.15 -0.51 15.24
CA VAL A 43 -3.42 -1.25 15.26
C VAL A 43 -3.38 -2.36 14.23
N GLY A 44 -3.80 -3.58 14.61
CA GLY A 44 -3.87 -4.71 13.69
C GLY A 44 -4.95 -4.52 12.64
N LEU A 45 -4.65 -4.78 11.37
CA LEU A 45 -5.59 -4.53 10.28
C LEU A 45 -6.84 -5.40 10.34
N GLU A 46 -6.78 -6.59 10.94
CA GLU A 46 -7.96 -7.41 11.17
C GLU A 46 -9.02 -6.67 12.01
N LEU A 47 -8.60 -5.95 13.06
CA LEU A 47 -9.51 -5.12 13.85
C LEU A 47 -10.03 -3.95 13.03
N VAL A 48 -9.15 -3.27 12.28
CA VAL A 48 -9.54 -2.14 11.42
C VAL A 48 -10.62 -2.58 10.42
N TYR A 49 -10.42 -3.73 9.77
CA TYR A 49 -11.35 -4.28 8.78
C TYR A 49 -12.70 -4.61 9.42
N LYS A 50 -12.71 -5.31 10.56
CA LYS A 50 -13.93 -5.63 11.31
C LYS A 50 -14.71 -4.37 11.71
N VAL A 51 -14.02 -3.33 12.19
CA VAL A 51 -14.64 -2.06 12.57
C VAL A 51 -15.25 -1.36 11.35
N MET A 52 -14.55 -1.31 10.22
CA MET A 52 -15.05 -0.67 8.98
C MET A 52 -16.27 -1.41 8.42
N GLU A 53 -16.24 -2.74 8.38
CA GLU A 53 -17.38 -3.56 7.91
C GLU A 53 -18.60 -3.41 8.82
N GLU A 54 -18.40 -3.42 10.13
CA GLU A 54 -19.49 -3.26 11.09
C GLU A 54 -20.08 -1.84 11.05
N ALA A 55 -19.25 -0.82 10.81
CA ALA A 55 -19.72 0.54 10.60
C ALA A 55 -20.64 0.65 9.37
N VAL A 56 -20.30 0.00 8.25
CA VAL A 56 -21.17 -0.07 7.06
C VAL A 56 -22.52 -0.72 7.42
N LYS A 57 -22.52 -1.84 8.13
CA LYS A 57 -23.76 -2.53 8.53
C LYS A 57 -24.67 -1.68 9.41
N ARG A 58 -24.10 -0.94 10.37
CA ARG A 58 -24.87 -0.13 11.33
C ARG A 58 -25.40 1.17 10.74
N THR A 59 -24.63 1.80 9.84
CA THR A 59 -25.01 3.06 9.20
C THR A 59 -25.87 2.85 7.95
N GLY A 60 -25.80 1.67 7.34
CA GLY A 60 -26.41 1.40 6.04
C GLY A 60 -25.71 2.11 4.89
N ASN A 61 -24.52 2.69 5.11
CA ASN A 61 -23.77 3.43 4.11
C ASN A 61 -22.60 2.59 3.56
N PRO A 62 -22.73 1.96 2.38
CA PRO A 62 -21.66 1.16 1.80
C PRO A 62 -20.45 1.99 1.35
N ASP A 63 -20.64 3.30 1.14
CA ASP A 63 -19.62 4.23 0.65
C ASP A 63 -18.95 5.03 1.76
N ILE A 64 -19.14 4.64 3.03
CA ILE A 64 -18.62 5.39 4.19
C ILE A 64 -17.10 5.65 4.11
N GLY A 65 -16.34 4.76 3.45
CA GLY A 65 -14.92 4.95 3.18
C GLY A 65 -14.59 6.18 2.33
N LEU A 66 -15.46 6.55 1.38
CA LEU A 66 -15.24 7.70 0.49
C LEU A 66 -15.23 9.04 1.23
N LEU A 67 -15.81 9.09 2.44
CA LEU A 67 -15.71 10.26 3.32
C LEU A 67 -14.26 10.59 3.72
N ALA A 68 -13.32 9.65 3.58
CA ALA A 68 -11.89 9.89 3.81
C ALA A 68 -11.30 10.99 2.94
N TYR A 69 -11.94 11.32 1.81
CA TYR A 69 -11.55 12.45 0.97
C TYR A 69 -11.51 13.78 1.74
N THR A 70 -12.51 14.07 2.58
CA THR A 70 -12.60 15.37 3.28
C THR A 70 -11.61 15.50 4.43
N ARG A 71 -11.14 14.36 4.95
CA ARG A 71 -10.14 14.25 6.03
C ARG A 71 -8.72 14.10 5.50
N ALA A 72 -8.52 14.10 4.18
CA ALA A 72 -7.21 13.96 3.58
C ALA A 72 -6.35 15.20 3.87
N HIS A 73 -5.28 15.01 4.63
CA HIS A 73 -4.35 16.07 4.98
C HIS A 73 -2.96 15.47 5.24
N PRO A 74 -1.85 16.10 4.80
CA PRO A 74 -0.52 15.53 5.02
C PRO A 74 -0.17 15.30 6.50
N ALA A 75 -0.67 16.14 7.42
CA ALA A 75 -0.47 15.94 8.86
C ALA A 75 -0.97 14.58 9.37
N ASN A 76 -1.92 13.97 8.67
CA ASN A 76 -2.47 12.65 8.99
C ASN A 76 -1.59 11.49 8.52
N LEU A 77 -0.50 11.79 7.80
CA LEU A 77 0.49 10.84 7.28
C LEU A 77 1.82 10.90 8.05
N GLU A 78 1.85 11.55 9.21
CA GLU A 78 3.03 11.64 10.08
C GLU A 78 4.28 12.11 9.29
N VAL A 79 5.42 11.40 9.44
CA VAL A 79 6.69 11.74 8.76
C VAL A 79 6.57 11.67 7.24
N LEU A 80 5.80 10.72 6.72
CA LEU A 80 5.53 10.60 5.28
C LEU A 80 4.85 11.87 4.75
N GLY A 81 3.94 12.46 5.53
CA GLY A 81 3.25 13.70 5.18
C GLY A 81 4.20 14.86 4.87
N TYR A 82 5.23 15.06 5.71
CA TYR A 82 6.23 16.11 5.49
C TYR A 82 7.02 15.90 4.20
N ALA A 83 7.45 14.66 3.94
CA ALA A 83 8.16 14.31 2.72
C ALA A 83 7.27 14.55 1.48
N VAL A 84 5.98 14.23 1.56
CA VAL A 84 5.04 14.51 0.45
C VAL A 84 4.89 16.02 0.21
N MET A 85 4.70 16.82 1.27
CA MET A 85 4.42 18.27 1.16
C MET A 85 5.53 19.06 0.48
N SER A 86 6.80 18.81 0.80
CA SER A 86 7.91 19.59 0.26
C SER A 86 8.36 19.17 -1.14
N SER A 87 7.69 18.17 -1.75
CA SER A 87 8.05 17.64 -3.06
C SER A 87 7.99 18.70 -4.17
N ALA A 88 8.92 18.61 -5.12
CA ALA A 88 8.96 19.54 -6.24
C ALA A 88 7.71 19.45 -7.15
N THR A 89 7.20 18.24 -7.41
CA THR A 89 6.06 17.99 -8.30
C THR A 89 5.09 16.97 -7.71
N LEU A 90 3.87 16.90 -8.25
CA LEU A 90 2.90 15.87 -7.88
C LEU A 90 3.45 14.46 -8.09
N GLY A 91 4.14 14.20 -9.21
CA GLY A 91 4.76 12.90 -9.49
C GLY A 91 5.81 12.52 -8.45
N THR A 92 6.62 13.48 -8.00
CA THR A 92 7.57 13.27 -6.89
C THR A 92 6.85 12.98 -5.58
N ALA A 93 5.75 13.67 -5.28
CA ALA A 93 4.92 13.39 -4.11
C ALA A 93 4.30 11.98 -4.13
N LEU A 94 3.78 11.54 -5.28
CA LEU A 94 3.25 10.18 -5.45
C LEU A 94 4.36 9.12 -5.29
N GLN A 95 5.57 9.38 -5.78
CA GLN A 95 6.70 8.49 -5.57
C GLN A 95 7.07 8.40 -4.07
N ARG A 96 7.01 9.51 -3.32
CA ARG A 96 7.27 9.49 -1.87
C ARG A 96 6.22 8.74 -1.08
N LEU A 97 4.95 8.81 -1.50
CA LEU A 97 3.91 7.94 -0.93
C LEU A 97 4.31 6.48 -1.05
N VAL A 98 4.80 6.06 -2.21
CA VAL A 98 5.29 4.68 -2.43
C VAL A 98 6.50 4.38 -1.55
N ASP A 99 7.53 5.23 -1.58
CA ASP A 99 8.82 4.97 -0.94
C ASP A 99 8.70 4.86 0.59
N TYR A 100 7.81 5.65 1.19
CA TYR A 100 7.67 5.76 2.64
C TYR A 100 6.34 5.23 3.19
N HIS A 101 5.51 4.58 2.38
CA HIS A 101 4.23 3.98 2.81
C HIS A 101 4.40 3.08 4.05
N SER A 102 5.49 2.32 4.10
CA SER A 102 5.79 1.40 5.20
C SER A 102 5.92 2.05 6.58
N LEU A 103 6.07 3.38 6.64
CA LEU A 103 6.05 4.13 7.90
C LEU A 103 4.67 4.17 8.55
N ILE A 104 3.60 4.06 7.76
CA ILE A 104 2.21 4.24 8.23
C ILE A 104 1.41 2.93 8.20
N SER A 105 1.76 1.97 7.34
CA SER A 105 1.11 0.67 7.27
C SER A 105 2.02 -0.38 6.65
N ASN A 106 1.84 -1.64 7.03
CA ASN A 106 2.50 -2.78 6.40
C ASN A 106 1.50 -3.80 5.87
N GLY A 107 0.25 -3.39 5.61
CA GLY A 107 -0.83 -4.26 5.11
C GLY A 107 -0.93 -4.41 3.61
N PHE A 108 -0.27 -3.54 2.87
CA PHE A 108 -0.21 -3.60 1.43
C PHE A 108 1.11 -3.00 0.95
N CYS A 109 1.51 -3.36 -0.25
CA CYS A 109 2.62 -2.72 -0.94
C CYS A 109 2.08 -1.71 -1.93
N MET A 110 2.80 -0.61 -2.12
CA MET A 110 2.49 0.37 -3.16
C MET A 110 3.57 0.33 -4.25
N CYS A 111 3.19 0.57 -5.49
CA CYS A 111 4.12 0.89 -6.55
C CYS A 111 3.60 2.04 -7.42
N LEU A 112 4.54 2.71 -8.09
CA LEU A 112 4.25 3.72 -9.10
C LEU A 112 4.72 3.21 -10.45
N GLU A 113 3.76 2.89 -11.31
CA GLU A 113 4.03 2.44 -12.67
C GLU A 113 4.00 3.64 -13.63
N ARG A 114 5.09 3.81 -14.39
CA ARG A 114 5.17 4.85 -15.42
C ARG A 114 4.66 4.34 -16.75
N LYS A 115 3.62 4.98 -17.27
CA LYS A 115 3.09 4.78 -18.64
C LYS A 115 3.54 5.92 -19.54
N PRO A 116 3.41 5.81 -20.88
CA PRO A 116 3.83 6.87 -21.80
C PRO A 116 3.19 8.25 -21.55
N ARG A 117 1.96 8.30 -21.02
CA ARG A 117 1.20 9.53 -20.77
C ARG A 117 0.57 9.62 -19.37
N ALA A 118 0.91 8.69 -18.48
CA ALA A 118 0.31 8.63 -17.15
C ALA A 118 1.27 8.04 -16.11
N LEU A 119 1.02 8.33 -14.83
CA LEU A 119 1.53 7.56 -13.69
C LEU A 119 0.37 6.81 -13.06
N ARG A 120 0.54 5.50 -12.86
CA ARG A 120 -0.43 4.65 -12.17
C ARG A 120 0.10 4.28 -10.80
N LEU A 121 -0.58 4.76 -9.76
CA LEU A 121 -0.33 4.37 -8.38
C LEU A 121 -1.12 3.09 -8.09
N ILE A 122 -0.43 2.03 -7.70
CA ILE A 122 -1.02 0.70 -7.51
C ILE A 122 -0.81 0.27 -6.06
N GLY A 123 -1.84 -0.31 -5.45
CA GLY A 123 -1.78 -1.00 -4.17
C GLY A 123 -2.00 -2.50 -4.33
N PHE A 124 -1.03 -3.30 -3.92
CA PHE A 124 -1.15 -4.75 -3.82
C PHE A 124 -1.42 -5.17 -2.38
N ASP A 125 -2.54 -5.83 -2.17
CA ASP A 125 -2.82 -6.49 -0.90
C ASP A 125 -1.79 -7.61 -0.67
N ILE A 126 -1.24 -7.67 0.54
CA ILE A 126 -0.28 -8.71 0.94
C ILE A 126 -0.85 -9.68 1.98
N SER A 127 -2.15 -9.52 2.32
CA SER A 127 -2.87 -10.43 3.21
C SER A 127 -3.04 -11.82 2.58
N MET A 128 -3.15 -12.84 3.44
CA MET A 128 -3.32 -14.23 3.00
C MET A 128 -4.67 -14.41 2.31
N GLU A 129 -4.69 -15.20 1.21
CA GLU A 129 -5.93 -15.49 0.48
C GLU A 129 -6.94 -16.29 1.31
N PRO A 130 -8.25 -16.01 1.15
CA PRO A 130 -8.84 -14.94 0.33
C PRO A 130 -8.57 -13.54 0.92
N SER A 131 -8.41 -12.51 0.06
CA SER A 131 -8.22 -11.13 0.52
C SER A 131 -9.35 -10.75 1.48
N LEU A 132 -8.95 -10.33 2.69
CA LEU A 132 -9.86 -9.89 3.73
C LEU A 132 -10.07 -8.38 3.71
N THR A 133 -9.53 -7.67 2.71
CA THR A 133 -9.56 -6.21 2.69
C THR A 133 -10.95 -5.73 2.27
N PRO A 134 -11.73 -5.10 3.18
CA PRO A 134 -13.10 -4.75 2.90
C PRO A 134 -13.17 -3.52 1.98
N ARG A 135 -14.20 -3.46 1.12
CA ARG A 135 -14.49 -2.29 0.25
C ARG A 135 -14.33 -0.94 0.95
N PRO A 136 -14.93 -0.66 2.13
CA PRO A 136 -14.79 0.66 2.77
C PRO A 136 -13.34 1.03 3.09
N PHE A 137 -12.44 0.05 3.30
CA PHE A 137 -11.01 0.32 3.48
C PHE A 137 -10.32 0.68 2.17
N ILE A 138 -10.63 -0.04 1.08
CA ILE A 138 -10.13 0.25 -0.27
C ILE A 138 -10.58 1.64 -0.73
N ASP A 139 -11.88 1.92 -0.56
CA ASP A 139 -12.50 3.21 -0.88
C ASP A 139 -11.87 4.34 -0.07
N ALA A 140 -11.60 4.13 1.22
CA ALA A 140 -10.92 5.11 2.06
C ALA A 140 -9.50 5.41 1.57
N GLY A 141 -8.73 4.40 1.16
CA GLY A 141 -7.39 4.58 0.60
C GLY A 141 -7.41 5.40 -0.70
N ALA A 142 -8.33 5.09 -1.61
CA ALA A 142 -8.50 5.82 -2.87
C ALA A 142 -8.94 7.27 -2.63
N ALA A 143 -9.96 7.48 -1.79
CA ALA A 143 -10.51 8.79 -1.46
C ALA A 143 -9.49 9.66 -0.72
N GLN A 144 -8.74 9.10 0.24
CA GLN A 144 -7.68 9.80 0.96
C GLN A 144 -6.54 10.20 0.02
N THR A 145 -6.17 9.33 -0.93
CA THR A 145 -5.15 9.66 -1.93
C THR A 145 -5.61 10.82 -2.81
N LEU A 146 -6.83 10.78 -3.34
CA LEU A 146 -7.36 11.88 -4.14
C LEU A 146 -7.46 13.18 -3.35
N GLY A 147 -7.95 13.12 -2.11
CA GLY A 147 -8.05 14.30 -1.25
C GLY A 147 -6.68 14.91 -0.96
N LEU A 148 -5.64 14.09 -0.80
CA LEU A 148 -4.27 14.55 -0.66
C LEU A 148 -3.76 15.22 -1.94
N VAL A 149 -4.01 14.63 -3.12
CA VAL A 149 -3.69 15.24 -4.42
C VAL A 149 -4.34 16.62 -4.56
N HIS A 150 -5.62 16.74 -4.18
CA HIS A 150 -6.35 18.00 -4.22
C HIS A 150 -5.87 19.00 -3.17
N TRP A 151 -5.40 18.54 -2.01
CA TRP A 151 -4.76 19.41 -1.01
C TRP A 151 -3.44 19.96 -1.53
N LEU A 152 -2.62 19.12 -2.18
CA LEU A 152 -1.33 19.52 -2.76
C LEU A 152 -1.50 20.48 -3.95
N LEU A 153 -2.57 20.33 -4.74
CA LEU A 153 -2.89 21.16 -5.90
C LEU A 153 -4.30 21.77 -5.82
N PRO A 154 -4.57 22.69 -4.86
CA PRO A 154 -5.93 23.12 -4.53
C PRO A 154 -6.63 23.92 -5.62
N LYS A 155 -5.88 24.52 -6.54
CA LYS A 155 -6.41 25.28 -7.69
C LYS A 155 -6.70 24.40 -8.90
N HIS A 156 -5.96 23.31 -9.08
CA HIS A 156 -6.05 22.46 -10.27
C HIS A 156 -6.92 21.22 -10.02
N LYS A 157 -6.81 20.60 -8.84
CA LYS A 157 -7.55 19.40 -8.42
C LYS A 157 -7.56 18.30 -9.50
N PRO A 158 -6.39 17.72 -9.83
CA PRO A 158 -6.28 16.67 -10.84
C PRO A 158 -7.23 15.51 -10.55
N GLN A 159 -8.01 15.14 -11.56
CA GLN A 159 -8.84 13.93 -11.52
C GLN A 159 -8.04 12.73 -12.05
N PRO A 160 -8.24 11.53 -11.51
CA PRO A 160 -7.62 10.35 -12.08
C PRO A 160 -8.25 10.05 -13.45
N LEU A 161 -7.40 9.65 -14.40
CA LEU A 161 -7.80 9.16 -15.72
C LEU A 161 -8.52 7.81 -15.65
N ALA A 162 -8.22 7.03 -14.62
CA ALA A 162 -8.84 5.74 -14.35
C ALA A 162 -8.65 5.36 -12.87
N ALA A 163 -9.63 4.64 -12.31
CA ALA A 163 -9.49 3.94 -11.04
C ALA A 163 -9.82 2.46 -11.21
N SER A 164 -9.13 1.58 -10.51
CA SER A 164 -9.39 0.14 -10.53
C SER A 164 -9.53 -0.40 -9.12
N PHE A 165 -10.47 -1.32 -8.94
CA PHE A 165 -10.84 -1.88 -7.64
C PHE A 165 -10.89 -3.40 -7.70
N THR A 166 -10.38 -4.05 -6.65
CA THR A 166 -10.36 -5.51 -6.54
C THR A 166 -11.69 -6.13 -6.17
N TYR A 167 -12.66 -5.31 -5.74
CA TYR A 167 -14.00 -5.78 -5.37
C TYR A 167 -14.95 -5.77 -6.59
N PRO A 168 -16.03 -6.57 -6.55
CA PRO A 168 -17.04 -6.59 -7.61
C PRO A 168 -17.80 -5.27 -7.73
N GLU A 169 -18.27 -4.96 -8.94
CA GLU A 169 -19.02 -3.74 -9.21
C GLU A 169 -20.21 -3.56 -8.23
N PRO A 170 -20.25 -2.44 -7.47
CA PRO A 170 -21.37 -2.13 -6.59
C PRO A 170 -22.69 -1.90 -7.34
N ALA A 171 -23.82 -2.11 -6.66
CA ALA A 171 -25.13 -1.80 -7.22
C ALA A 171 -25.35 -0.30 -7.52
N ASP A 172 -24.64 0.58 -6.81
CA ASP A 172 -24.61 2.02 -7.07
C ASP A 172 -23.16 2.52 -7.05
N THR A 173 -22.71 3.06 -8.18
CA THR A 173 -21.37 3.62 -8.40
C THR A 173 -21.37 5.14 -8.36
N SER A 174 -22.52 5.79 -8.19
CA SER A 174 -22.69 7.24 -8.39
C SER A 174 -21.71 8.08 -7.56
N TRP A 175 -21.42 7.67 -6.32
CA TRP A 175 -20.51 8.44 -5.47
C TRP A 175 -19.04 8.20 -5.80
N LEU A 176 -18.67 6.97 -6.17
CA LEU A 176 -17.37 6.64 -6.73
C LEU A 176 -17.11 7.46 -8.00
N GLU A 177 -18.07 7.50 -8.93
CA GLU A 177 -17.96 8.24 -10.18
C GLU A 177 -17.85 9.75 -9.97
N ARG A 178 -18.66 10.30 -9.05
CA ARG A 178 -18.58 11.72 -8.68
C ARG A 178 -17.21 12.10 -8.10
N LEU A 179 -16.58 11.18 -7.38
CA LEU A 179 -15.31 11.45 -6.70
C LEU A 179 -14.10 11.19 -7.60
N LEU A 180 -14.11 10.07 -8.33
CA LEU A 180 -12.95 9.51 -9.04
C LEU A 180 -13.11 9.55 -10.57
N GLY A 181 -14.22 10.07 -11.09
CA GLY A 181 -14.54 10.06 -12.52
C GLY A 181 -15.17 8.74 -12.98
N SER A 182 -15.61 8.70 -14.23
CA SER A 182 -16.42 7.61 -14.78
C SER A 182 -15.64 6.41 -15.29
N ASN A 183 -14.30 6.48 -15.36
CA ASN A 183 -13.47 5.38 -15.85
C ASN A 183 -13.06 4.46 -14.70
N LEU A 184 -14.05 3.71 -14.19
CA LEU A 184 -13.90 2.78 -13.09
C LEU A 184 -13.85 1.34 -13.63
N LEU A 185 -12.88 0.56 -13.13
CA LEU A 185 -12.76 -0.87 -13.40
C LEU A 185 -12.93 -1.65 -12.10
N PHE A 186 -13.91 -2.55 -12.06
CA PHE A 186 -14.15 -3.47 -10.94
C PHE A 186 -13.66 -4.88 -11.27
N ASP A 187 -13.62 -5.75 -10.25
CA ASP A 187 -13.03 -7.09 -10.37
C ASP A 187 -11.59 -7.06 -10.94
N ALA A 188 -10.87 -5.97 -10.68
CA ALA A 188 -9.52 -5.77 -11.15
C ALA A 188 -8.53 -6.59 -10.31
N PRO A 189 -7.37 -6.96 -10.86
CA PRO A 189 -6.38 -7.74 -10.10
C PRO A 189 -5.67 -6.96 -8.99
N TYR A 190 -5.78 -5.64 -8.98
CA TYR A 190 -5.18 -4.76 -7.97
C TYR A 190 -5.94 -3.43 -7.92
N ASN A 191 -5.78 -2.72 -6.80
CA ASN A 191 -6.35 -1.38 -6.63
C ASN A 191 -5.41 -0.35 -7.28
N SER A 192 -5.93 0.61 -8.04
CA SER A 192 -5.08 1.66 -8.61
C SER A 192 -5.78 2.99 -8.88
N LEU A 193 -5.00 4.07 -8.87
CA LEU A 193 -5.36 5.39 -9.38
C LEU A 193 -4.37 5.81 -10.45
N THR A 194 -4.84 6.18 -11.63
CA THR A 194 -4.00 6.61 -12.75
C THR A 194 -4.15 8.11 -12.96
N PHE A 195 -3.07 8.88 -12.92
CA PHE A 195 -3.05 10.32 -13.17
C PHE A 195 -2.29 10.64 -14.46
N SER A 196 -2.65 11.74 -15.14
CA SER A 196 -1.94 12.15 -16.35
C SER A 196 -0.50 12.56 -16.03
N LEU A 197 0.44 12.34 -16.96
CA LEU A 197 1.82 12.82 -16.77
C LEU A 197 1.89 14.34 -16.69
N ASP A 198 0.98 15.04 -17.36
CA ASP A 198 0.90 16.50 -17.32
C ASP A 198 0.55 16.97 -15.90
N ASP A 199 -0.46 16.37 -15.27
CA ASP A 199 -0.81 16.64 -13.87
C ASP A 199 0.34 16.27 -12.92
N CYS A 200 0.96 15.12 -13.14
CA CYS A 200 2.10 14.67 -12.33
C CYS A 200 3.33 15.58 -12.48
N SER A 201 3.43 16.36 -13.55
CA SER A 201 4.55 17.29 -13.78
C SER A 201 4.30 18.68 -13.17
N ILE A 202 3.10 18.95 -12.63
CA ILE A 202 2.78 20.23 -12.00
C ILE A 202 3.63 20.40 -10.73
N ALA A 203 4.27 21.57 -10.62
CA ALA A 203 5.01 21.96 -9.45
C ALA A 203 4.08 22.22 -8.26
N LEU A 204 4.43 21.70 -7.07
CA LEU A 204 3.61 21.91 -5.89
C LEU A 204 3.75 23.34 -5.37
N PRO A 205 2.66 24.02 -4.98
CA PRO A 205 2.73 25.32 -4.29
C PRO A 205 3.50 25.27 -2.97
N THR A 206 3.56 24.10 -2.34
CA THR A 206 4.29 23.82 -1.09
C THR A 206 5.72 23.36 -1.32
N ALA A 207 6.17 23.27 -2.58
CA ALA A 207 7.52 22.83 -2.91
C ALA A 207 8.55 23.78 -2.28
N ASP A 208 9.49 23.21 -1.53
CA ASP A 208 10.60 23.94 -0.92
C ASP A 208 11.83 23.04 -0.98
N PRO A 209 12.81 23.31 -1.86
CA PRO A 209 13.99 22.45 -2.04
C PRO A 209 14.85 22.29 -0.78
N ALA A 210 14.86 23.25 0.15
CA ALA A 210 15.64 23.15 1.38
C ALA A 210 14.93 22.24 2.39
N LEU A 211 13.62 22.43 2.57
CA LEU A 211 12.81 21.53 3.40
C LEU A 211 12.70 20.13 2.80
N ASP A 212 12.74 20.02 1.47
CA ASP A 212 12.77 18.76 0.75
C ASP A 212 13.88 17.83 1.26
N VAL A 213 15.11 18.34 1.29
CA VAL A 213 16.28 17.62 1.77
C VAL A 213 16.10 17.16 3.22
N LEU A 214 15.61 18.06 4.09
CA LEU A 214 15.41 17.78 5.51
C LEU A 214 14.31 16.74 5.75
N HIS A 215 13.16 16.88 5.09
CA HIS A 215 12.04 15.96 5.24
C HIS A 215 12.37 14.57 4.68
N VAL A 216 13.04 14.49 3.53
CA VAL A 216 13.48 13.22 2.93
C VAL A 216 14.48 12.52 3.85
N GLU A 217 15.45 13.24 4.40
CA GLU A 217 16.43 12.63 5.30
C GLU A 217 15.80 12.17 6.62
N TYR A 218 14.86 12.94 7.16
CA TYR A 218 14.12 12.54 8.36
C TYR A 218 13.24 11.30 8.10
N ALA A 219 12.52 11.26 6.97
CA ALA A 219 11.73 10.09 6.56
C ALA A 219 12.62 8.86 6.36
N ARG A 220 13.78 9.03 5.71
CA ARG A 220 14.77 7.96 5.53
C ARG A 220 15.32 7.46 6.86
N THR A 221 15.65 8.36 7.79
CA THR A 221 16.13 7.97 9.12
C THR A 221 15.05 7.22 9.89
N ARG A 222 13.81 7.71 9.87
CA ARG A 222 12.69 7.03 10.53
C ARG A 222 12.43 5.66 9.94
N LEU A 223 12.49 5.55 8.61
CA LEU A 223 12.36 4.28 7.91
C LEU A 223 13.50 3.35 8.31
N ASN A 224 14.75 3.81 8.31
CA ASN A 224 15.89 3.01 8.73
C ASN A 224 15.79 2.55 10.19
N LEU A 225 15.28 3.37 11.10
CA LEU A 225 15.02 2.96 12.50
C LEU A 225 13.96 1.86 12.56
N LEU A 226 12.82 2.05 11.87
CA LEU A 226 11.80 1.02 11.74
C LEU A 226 12.38 -0.28 11.16
N LEU A 227 13.22 -0.14 10.12
CA LEU A 227 13.90 -1.26 9.49
C LEU A 227 14.87 -1.95 10.44
N ASN A 228 15.59 -1.23 11.30
CA ASN A 228 16.61 -1.80 12.19
C ASN A 228 16.01 -2.42 13.46
N ASP A 229 14.93 -1.83 13.98
CA ASP A 229 14.23 -2.30 15.18
C ASP A 229 13.36 -3.54 14.91
N SER A 230 13.03 -3.82 13.64
CA SER A 230 12.23 -4.97 13.23
C SER A 230 13.03 -5.97 12.41
N MET A 231 13.11 -7.21 12.87
CA MET A 231 13.71 -8.31 12.10
C MET A 231 12.95 -8.52 10.79
N THR A 232 11.62 -8.40 10.79
CA THR A 232 10.77 -8.46 9.58
C THR A 232 11.23 -7.46 8.54
N ALA A 233 11.43 -6.22 8.97
CA ALA A 233 11.79 -5.13 8.10
C ALA A 233 13.23 -5.27 7.53
N ARG A 234 14.19 -5.73 8.35
CA ARG A 234 15.55 -6.10 7.89
C ARG A 234 15.50 -7.19 6.81
N VAL A 235 14.71 -8.23 7.04
CA VAL A 235 14.57 -9.37 6.12
C VAL A 235 13.94 -8.92 4.80
N ARG A 236 12.88 -8.11 4.84
CA ARG A 236 12.22 -7.56 3.64
C ARG A 236 13.19 -6.77 2.77
N ARG A 237 14.01 -5.90 3.36
CA ARG A 237 15.04 -5.14 2.64
C ARG A 237 16.04 -6.08 1.95
N VAL A 238 16.63 -7.00 2.71
CA VAL A 238 17.63 -7.94 2.18
C VAL A 238 17.05 -8.84 1.09
N LEU A 239 15.82 -9.32 1.25
CA LEU A 239 15.12 -10.11 0.24
C LEU A 239 14.94 -9.31 -1.06
N SER A 240 14.47 -8.07 -0.96
CA SER A 240 14.24 -7.21 -2.12
C SER A 240 15.53 -6.94 -2.89
N GLU A 241 16.62 -6.59 -2.19
CA GLU A 241 17.94 -6.35 -2.78
C GLU A 241 18.51 -7.60 -3.46
N ARG A 242 18.46 -8.75 -2.80
CA ARG A 242 19.06 -9.99 -3.32
C ARG A 242 18.26 -10.59 -4.47
N LEU A 243 16.93 -10.62 -4.37
CA LEU A 243 16.07 -11.11 -5.44
C LEU A 243 16.18 -10.23 -6.69
N ALA A 244 16.30 -8.91 -6.54
CA ALA A 244 16.53 -8.01 -7.68
C ALA A 244 17.84 -8.33 -8.43
N GLN A 245 18.86 -8.80 -7.71
CA GLN A 245 20.15 -9.22 -8.25
C GLN A 245 20.16 -10.70 -8.72
N GLY A 246 19.05 -11.43 -8.60
CA GLY A 246 18.99 -12.85 -8.94
C GLY A 246 19.73 -13.77 -7.98
N VAL A 247 20.04 -13.28 -6.78
CA VAL A 247 20.83 -14.02 -5.81
C VAL A 247 19.92 -14.96 -5.01
N PRO A 248 20.27 -16.25 -4.87
CA PRO A 248 19.53 -17.19 -4.03
C PRO A 248 19.27 -16.63 -2.63
N SER A 249 18.02 -16.73 -2.21
CA SER A 249 17.50 -16.06 -1.02
C SER A 249 16.61 -17.01 -0.20
N ASP A 250 17.14 -18.19 0.12
CA ASP A 250 16.55 -19.12 1.08
C ASP A 250 16.76 -18.64 2.54
N LEU A 251 16.08 -19.30 3.47
CA LEU A 251 16.08 -18.91 4.88
C LEU A 251 17.49 -18.83 5.48
N ASP A 252 18.33 -19.82 5.20
CA ASP A 252 19.70 -19.89 5.74
C ASP A 252 20.58 -18.76 5.22
N LYS A 253 20.52 -18.47 3.91
CA LYS A 253 21.27 -17.36 3.31
C LYS A 253 20.83 -16.01 3.87
N ILE A 254 19.53 -15.80 4.04
CA ILE A 254 19.02 -14.55 4.59
C ILE A 254 19.41 -14.43 6.07
N ALA A 255 19.31 -15.52 6.85
CA ALA A 255 19.73 -15.54 8.24
C ALA A 255 21.22 -15.16 8.40
N GLN A 256 22.09 -15.69 7.54
CA GLN A 256 23.50 -15.34 7.51
C GLN A 256 23.72 -13.84 7.24
N VAL A 257 23.02 -13.26 6.26
CA VAL A 257 23.15 -11.84 5.92
C VAL A 257 22.65 -10.93 7.05
N VAL A 258 21.58 -11.31 7.74
CA VAL A 258 21.08 -10.55 8.91
C VAL A 258 21.81 -10.88 10.22
N GLY A 259 22.81 -11.77 10.19
CA GLY A 259 23.71 -12.06 11.31
C GLY A 259 23.11 -12.93 12.41
N VAL A 260 22.17 -13.84 12.09
CA VAL A 260 21.57 -14.78 13.05
C VAL A 260 21.46 -16.20 12.47
N SER A 261 21.18 -17.21 13.29
CA SER A 261 20.84 -18.55 12.78
C SER A 261 19.42 -18.59 12.21
N ALA A 262 19.13 -19.54 11.30
CA ALA A 262 17.80 -19.72 10.72
C ALA A 262 16.70 -19.92 11.78
N ARG A 263 16.97 -20.69 12.83
CA ARG A 263 16.06 -20.87 13.98
C ARG A 263 15.81 -19.56 14.74
N SER A 264 16.85 -18.76 14.95
CA SER A 264 16.72 -17.45 15.60
C SER A 264 15.95 -16.47 14.74
N LEU A 265 16.20 -16.49 13.42
CA LEU A 265 15.46 -15.69 12.44
C LEU A 265 13.97 -16.03 12.47
N GLN A 266 13.61 -17.31 12.35
CA GLN A 266 12.21 -17.77 12.42
C GLN A 266 11.55 -17.34 13.74
N ARG A 267 12.22 -17.57 14.87
CA ARG A 267 11.69 -17.17 16.19
C ARG A 267 11.45 -15.66 16.26
N ARG A 268 12.39 -14.83 15.80
CA ARG A 268 12.24 -13.37 15.81
C ARG A 268 11.13 -12.89 14.88
N LEU A 269 11.01 -13.48 13.70
CA LEU A 269 9.89 -13.21 12.80
C LEU A 269 8.55 -13.61 13.45
N SER A 270 8.47 -14.78 14.10
CA SER A 270 7.26 -15.21 14.80
C SER A 270 6.91 -14.30 15.98
N ASN A 271 7.89 -13.76 16.70
CA ASN A 271 7.64 -12.75 17.75
C ASN A 271 7.09 -11.42 17.20
N GLU A 272 7.28 -11.17 15.91
CA GLU A 272 6.69 -10.06 15.15
C GLU A 272 5.45 -10.52 14.35
N ASP A 273 4.93 -11.72 14.62
CA ASP A 273 3.80 -12.35 13.95
C ASP A 273 3.99 -12.53 12.44
N MET A 274 5.23 -12.70 11.97
CA MET A 274 5.58 -12.84 10.56
C MET A 274 6.24 -14.18 10.25
N HIS A 275 6.15 -14.58 8.98
CA HIS A 275 6.78 -15.79 8.45
C HIS A 275 7.70 -15.44 7.28
N PHE A 276 8.84 -16.13 7.19
CA PHE A 276 9.82 -15.90 6.12
C PHE A 276 9.23 -16.10 4.71
N SER A 277 8.38 -17.12 4.53
CA SER A 277 7.71 -17.39 3.25
C SER A 277 6.83 -16.23 2.80
N ALA A 278 6.09 -15.60 3.71
CA ALA A 278 5.26 -14.45 3.41
C ALA A 278 6.10 -13.24 2.94
N LEU A 279 7.21 -12.97 3.64
CA LEU A 279 8.13 -11.88 3.24
C LEU A 279 8.82 -12.15 1.90
N GLN A 280 9.16 -13.42 1.62
CA GLN A 280 9.73 -13.81 0.34
C GLN A 280 8.70 -13.66 -0.79
N ASP A 281 7.44 -14.00 -0.54
CA ASP A 281 6.35 -13.87 -1.50
C ASP A 281 6.08 -12.39 -1.83
N GLU A 282 6.01 -11.54 -0.81
CA GLU A 282 5.88 -10.08 -0.93
C GLU A 282 6.98 -9.47 -1.81
N ALA A 283 8.24 -9.79 -1.53
CA ALA A 283 9.37 -9.29 -2.31
C ALA A 283 9.33 -9.78 -3.76
N ARG A 284 8.92 -11.03 -4.00
CA ARG A 284 8.77 -11.58 -5.35
C ARG A 284 7.62 -10.93 -6.11
N LEU A 285 6.49 -10.67 -5.47
CA LEU A 285 5.34 -9.97 -6.07
C LEU A 285 5.77 -8.61 -6.64
N MET A 286 6.43 -7.79 -5.82
CA MET A 286 6.87 -6.45 -6.20
C MET A 286 7.88 -6.47 -7.35
N LEU A 287 8.86 -7.38 -7.28
CA LEU A 287 9.85 -7.53 -8.34
C LEU A 287 9.25 -8.15 -9.61
N ALA A 288 8.30 -9.08 -9.50
CA ALA A 288 7.59 -9.64 -10.63
C ALA A 288 6.82 -8.54 -11.37
N HIS A 289 6.06 -7.71 -10.64
CA HIS A 289 5.37 -6.56 -11.22
C HIS A 289 6.37 -5.67 -11.98
N ASN A 290 7.45 -5.24 -11.31
CA ASN A 290 8.45 -4.36 -11.92
C ASN A 290 9.10 -4.99 -13.16
N PHE A 291 9.56 -6.25 -13.10
CA PHE A 291 10.22 -6.89 -14.24
C PHE A 291 9.25 -7.19 -15.39
N LEU A 292 8.00 -7.54 -15.10
CA LEU A 292 7.02 -7.82 -16.15
C LEU A 292 6.60 -6.55 -16.89
N ARG A 293 6.53 -5.40 -16.20
CA ARG A 293 6.13 -4.12 -16.78
C ARG A 293 7.27 -3.33 -17.41
N ASN A 294 8.45 -3.35 -16.78
CA ASN A 294 9.54 -2.44 -17.13
C ASN A 294 10.75 -3.13 -17.79
N SER A 295 10.69 -4.43 -18.07
CA SER A 295 11.83 -5.15 -18.67
C SER A 295 11.43 -6.01 -19.87
N VAL A 296 12.36 -6.11 -20.83
CA VAL A 296 12.25 -6.99 -22.01
C VAL A 296 12.64 -8.44 -21.71
N ARG A 297 12.95 -8.77 -20.44
CA ARG A 297 13.42 -10.10 -20.04
C ARG A 297 12.33 -11.15 -20.32
N SER A 298 12.70 -12.36 -20.73
CA SER A 298 11.69 -13.41 -20.94
C SER A 298 11.00 -13.79 -19.63
N VAL A 299 9.72 -14.18 -19.70
CA VAL A 299 8.95 -14.65 -18.53
C VAL A 299 9.68 -15.79 -17.80
N LYS A 300 10.30 -16.70 -18.57
CA LYS A 300 11.13 -17.78 -18.03
C LYS A 300 12.33 -17.25 -17.24
N TYR A 301 13.04 -16.25 -17.77
CA TYR A 301 14.17 -15.64 -17.08
C TYR A 301 13.75 -14.92 -15.79
N ILE A 302 12.63 -14.20 -15.82
CA ILE A 302 12.08 -13.51 -14.63
C ILE A 302 11.74 -14.54 -13.55
N GLY A 303 11.05 -15.63 -13.88
CA GLY A 303 10.75 -16.69 -12.91
C GLY A 303 12.02 -17.27 -12.26
N ALA A 304 13.04 -17.57 -13.07
CA ALA A 304 14.32 -18.06 -12.57
C ALA A 304 15.05 -17.02 -11.68
N LEU A 305 15.06 -15.76 -12.10
CA LEU A 305 15.66 -14.64 -11.36
C LEU A 305 15.03 -14.46 -9.98
N LEU A 306 13.71 -14.60 -9.89
CA LEU A 306 12.95 -14.51 -8.63
C LEU A 306 13.03 -15.80 -7.80
N GLY A 307 13.81 -16.80 -8.24
CA GLY A 307 14.07 -18.03 -7.51
C GLY A 307 12.90 -19.02 -7.52
N PHE A 308 12.06 -19.01 -8.56
CA PHE A 308 11.10 -20.09 -8.80
C PHE A 308 11.81 -21.31 -9.39
N ARG A 309 11.41 -22.52 -8.97
CA ARG A 309 12.04 -23.77 -9.42
C ARG A 309 11.74 -24.08 -10.88
N ASP A 310 10.55 -23.71 -11.33
CA ASP A 310 10.07 -23.96 -12.68
C ASP A 310 9.10 -22.86 -13.13
N GLN A 311 8.77 -22.85 -14.43
CA GLN A 311 7.85 -21.85 -14.99
C GLN A 311 6.42 -22.02 -14.48
N SER A 312 6.00 -23.24 -14.18
CA SER A 312 4.65 -23.56 -13.69
C SER A 312 4.37 -22.92 -12.32
N SER A 313 5.34 -22.95 -11.41
CA SER A 313 5.25 -22.32 -10.09
C SER A 313 5.22 -20.80 -10.19
N PHE A 314 6.00 -20.19 -11.10
CA PHE A 314 5.91 -18.75 -11.36
C PHE A 314 4.56 -18.36 -11.97
N HIS A 315 4.03 -19.15 -12.90
CA HIS A 315 2.71 -18.93 -13.48
C HIS A 315 1.61 -18.98 -12.42
N LYS A 316 1.62 -19.99 -11.54
CA LYS A 316 0.67 -20.08 -10.41
C LYS A 316 0.77 -18.87 -9.48
N ALA A 317 1.98 -18.40 -9.19
CA ALA A 317 2.18 -17.21 -8.38
C ALA A 317 1.61 -15.95 -9.07
N CYS A 318 1.85 -15.77 -10.38
CA CYS A 318 1.27 -14.65 -11.13
C CYS A 318 -0.25 -14.71 -11.23
N MET A 319 -0.84 -15.90 -11.40
CA MET A 319 -2.29 -16.05 -11.38
C MET A 319 -2.88 -15.61 -10.04
N ARG A 320 -2.23 -15.98 -8.93
CA ARG A 320 -2.63 -15.57 -7.58
C ARG A 320 -2.48 -14.06 -7.37
N TRP A 321 -1.34 -13.50 -7.77
CA TRP A 321 -0.99 -12.10 -7.52
C TRP A 321 -1.70 -11.10 -8.44
N PHE A 322 -1.93 -11.50 -9.69
CA PHE A 322 -2.34 -10.59 -10.76
C PHE A 322 -3.62 -11.05 -11.45
N GLY A 323 -4.26 -12.13 -10.99
CA GLY A 323 -5.45 -12.71 -11.62
C GLY A 323 -5.21 -13.28 -13.03
N MET A 324 -3.98 -13.27 -13.54
CA MET A 324 -3.67 -13.61 -14.92
C MET A 324 -2.26 -14.16 -15.11
N THR A 325 -2.01 -14.75 -16.29
CA THR A 325 -0.70 -15.30 -16.61
C THR A 325 0.34 -14.19 -16.79
N PRO A 326 1.64 -14.45 -16.52
CA PRO A 326 2.66 -13.41 -16.60
C PRO A 326 2.80 -12.79 -18.00
N GLY A 327 2.52 -13.57 -19.06
CA GLY A 327 2.51 -13.08 -20.44
C GLY A 327 1.40 -12.07 -20.68
N ARG A 328 0.16 -12.43 -20.31
CA ARG A 328 -0.99 -11.52 -20.40
C ARG A 328 -0.80 -10.27 -19.54
N TYR A 329 -0.26 -10.44 -18.34
CA TYR A 329 0.06 -9.32 -17.45
C TYR A 329 1.03 -8.31 -18.07
N ARG A 330 1.99 -8.77 -18.86
CA ARG A 330 2.93 -7.89 -19.57
C ARG A 330 2.24 -7.11 -20.69
N GLU A 331 1.31 -7.75 -21.39
CA GLU A 331 0.63 -7.17 -22.56
C GLU A 331 -0.43 -6.13 -22.19
N GLU A 332 -1.08 -6.25 -21.03
CA GLU A 332 -2.10 -5.30 -20.54
C GLU A 332 -1.50 -3.96 -20.04
N SER A 333 -0.50 -3.41 -20.73
CA SER A 333 0.23 -2.20 -20.33
C SER A 333 -0.47 -0.91 -20.73
#